data_AF-A0A2T8HNC7-F1
#
_entry.id   AF-A0A2T8HNC7-F1
#
_cell.length_a   1.000
_cell.length_b   1.000
_cell.length_c   1.000
_cell.angle_alpha   90.00
_cell.angle_beta   90.00
_cell.angle_gamma   90.00
#
_symmetry.space_group_name_H-M   'P 1'
#
loop_
_entity.id
_entity.type
_entity.pdbx_description
1 polymer ?
#
loop_
_entity_poly.entity_id
_entity_poly.type
_entity_poly.pdbx_seq_one_letter_code
_entity_poly.pdbx_strand_id
1 'polypeptide(L)'
;MSIYSTLKKYQLKCNTWLGLGTFVDSPNSIDFLIYHDDKWEYDGELELTCNDFFKNKSGHIITMNNKLSPSRNDLCPCKSGLKYKRCCWNKRKIVSY
;
A
#
# COMPACT_ATOMS: atom_id res chain seq x y z
N MET A 1 -1.16 5.71 -19.07
CA MET A 1 -1.02 4.64 -18.05
C MET A 1 0.18 4.84 -17.13
N SER A 2 1.37 5.18 -17.65
CA SER A 2 2.58 5.43 -16.83
C SER A 2 2.40 6.54 -15.79
N ILE A 3 1.88 7.71 -16.19
CA ILE A 3 1.73 8.86 -15.28
C ILE A 3 0.86 8.53 -14.06
N TYR A 4 -0.22 7.77 -14.25
CA TYR A 4 -1.08 7.34 -13.15
C TYR A 4 -0.32 6.47 -12.16
N SER A 5 0.44 5.49 -12.67
CA SER A 5 1.24 4.59 -11.82
C SER A 5 2.32 5.34 -11.03
N THR A 6 2.99 6.32 -11.66
CA THR A 6 4.01 7.15 -11.01
C THR A 6 3.41 8.02 -9.92
N LEU A 7 2.32 8.74 -10.22
CA LEU A 7 1.64 9.59 -9.24
C LEU A 7 1.05 8.78 -8.10
N LYS A 8 0.54 7.56 -8.36
CA LYS A 8 -0.03 6.70 -7.31
C LYS A 8 1.05 6.10 -6.41
N LYS A 9 2.19 5.66 -6.97
CA LYS A 9 3.40 5.27 -6.21
C LYS A 9 3.85 6.42 -5.30
N TYR A 10 3.94 7.64 -5.85
CA TYR A 10 4.32 8.84 -5.12
C TYR A 10 3.33 9.14 -3.98
N GLN A 11 2.02 9.15 -4.26
CA GLN A 11 0.95 9.39 -3.27
C GLN A 11 1.02 8.42 -2.08
N LEU A 12 1.32 7.15 -2.36
CA LEU A 12 1.36 6.09 -1.35
C LEU A 12 2.72 5.98 -0.64
N LYS A 13 3.70 6.80 -1.03
CA LYS A 13 5.04 6.84 -0.45
C LYS A 13 5.72 5.47 -0.40
N CYS A 14 5.56 4.68 -1.48
CA CYS A 14 6.12 3.35 -1.56
C CYS A 14 7.35 3.30 -2.49
N ASN A 15 8.34 2.49 -2.10
CA ASN A 15 9.54 2.25 -2.93
C ASN A 15 9.23 1.31 -4.10
N THR A 16 8.22 0.46 -3.96
CA THR A 16 7.88 -0.53 -4.98
C THR A 16 6.41 -0.41 -5.34
N TRP A 17 6.12 -0.42 -6.64
CA TRP A 17 4.76 -0.31 -7.18
C TRP A 17 4.53 -1.33 -8.29
N LEU A 18 3.43 -2.05 -8.19
CA LEU A 18 2.95 -2.99 -9.21
C LEU A 18 1.56 -2.56 -9.68
N GLY A 19 1.47 -2.09 -10.92
CA GLY A 19 0.22 -1.76 -11.59
C GLY A 19 -0.21 -2.89 -12.52
N LEU A 20 -1.43 -3.38 -12.34
CA LEU A 20 -2.11 -4.28 -13.26
C LEU A 20 -3.26 -3.52 -13.92
N GLY A 21 -3.49 -3.76 -15.20
CA GLY A 21 -4.67 -3.21 -15.86
C GLY A 21 -5.08 -3.95 -17.12
N THR A 22 -6.32 -3.69 -17.51
CA THR A 22 -6.98 -4.20 -18.71
C THR A 22 -7.60 -3.02 -19.44
N PHE A 23 -7.77 -3.13 -20.75
CA PHE A 23 -8.52 -2.15 -21.53
C PHE A 23 -10.03 -2.39 -21.38
N VAL A 24 -10.85 -1.35 -21.52
CA VAL A 24 -12.31 -1.41 -21.30
C VAL A 24 -12.97 -2.51 -22.13
N ASP A 25 -12.50 -2.72 -23.36
CA ASP A 25 -13.07 -3.68 -24.30
C ASP A 25 -12.20 -4.94 -24.48
N SER A 26 -11.25 -5.19 -23.58
CA SER A 26 -10.39 -6.37 -23.70
C SER A 26 -11.08 -7.62 -23.14
N PRO A 27 -10.99 -8.77 -23.84
CA PRO A 27 -11.43 -10.05 -23.29
C PRO A 27 -10.46 -10.59 -22.22
N ASN A 28 -9.27 -10.00 -22.06
CA ASN A 28 -8.28 -10.46 -21.10
C ASN A 28 -8.50 -9.83 -19.73
N SER A 29 -8.29 -10.61 -18.67
CA SER A 29 -8.33 -10.09 -17.30
C SER A 29 -7.19 -9.11 -17.00
N ILE A 30 -6.07 -9.21 -17.71
CA ILE A 30 -4.89 -8.34 -17.59
C ILE A 30 -4.28 -8.19 -18.99
N ASP A 31 -4.14 -6.95 -19.45
CA ASP A 31 -3.45 -6.64 -20.73
C ASP A 31 -2.05 -6.08 -20.52
N PHE A 32 -1.81 -5.42 -19.39
CA PHE A 32 -0.49 -4.86 -19.12
C PHE A 32 -0.13 -4.88 -17.64
N LEU A 33 1.18 -4.92 -17.43
CA LEU A 33 1.87 -4.90 -16.14
C LEU A 33 2.81 -3.70 -16.14
N ILE A 34 2.80 -2.91 -15.06
CA ILE A 34 3.75 -1.83 -14.83
C ILE A 34 4.44 -2.10 -13.50
N TYR A 35 5.77 -2.10 -13.50
CA TYR A 35 6.56 -2.27 -12.30
C TYR A 35 7.53 -1.08 -12.13
N HIS A 36 7.59 -0.55 -10.91
CA HIS A 36 8.54 0.48 -10.51
C HIS A 36 9.18 0.09 -9.17
N ASP A 37 10.49 0.22 -9.04
CA ASP A 37 11.27 -0.18 -7.86
C ASP A 37 12.19 0.92 -7.30
N ASP A 38 12.11 2.15 -7.84
CA ASP A 38 12.92 3.27 -7.36
C ASP A 38 12.53 3.68 -5.94
N LYS A 39 13.53 4.08 -5.14
CA LYS A 39 13.28 4.64 -3.81
C LYS A 39 12.38 5.88 -3.89
N TRP A 40 11.47 6.00 -2.94
CA TRP A 40 10.62 7.18 -2.84
C TRP A 40 11.46 8.37 -2.35
N GLU A 41 11.37 9.48 -3.06
CA GLU A 41 11.97 10.76 -2.71
C GLU A 41 10.93 11.87 -2.83
N TYR A 42 11.05 12.89 -2.00
CA TYR A 42 10.14 14.04 -2.04
C TYR A 42 10.48 14.93 -3.24
N ASP A 43 9.45 15.32 -3.98
CA ASP A 43 9.55 16.21 -5.13
C ASP A 43 8.35 17.16 -5.12
N GLY A 44 8.63 18.47 -5.06
CA GLY A 44 7.62 19.51 -4.96
C GLY A 44 6.70 19.60 -6.19
N GLU A 45 7.21 19.33 -7.40
CA GLU A 45 6.41 19.33 -8.62
C GLU A 45 5.50 18.11 -8.68
N LEU A 46 6.01 16.94 -8.29
CA LEU A 46 5.21 15.71 -8.17
C LEU A 46 4.13 15.83 -7.09
N GLU A 47 4.41 16.52 -5.98
CA GLU A 47 3.43 16.79 -4.93
C GLU A 47 2.25 17.62 -5.45
N LEU A 48 2.54 18.73 -6.13
CA LEU A 48 1.50 19.59 -6.73
C LEU A 48 0.69 18.81 -7.77
N THR A 49 1.37 18.12 -8.67
CA THR A 49 0.73 17.33 -9.73
C THR A 49 -0.13 16.20 -9.15
N CYS A 50 0.34 15.51 -8.12
CA CYS A 50 -0.39 14.44 -7.44
C CYS A 50 -1.66 14.99 -6.77
N ASN A 51 -1.56 16.10 -6.05
CA ASN A 51 -2.68 16.72 -5.36
C ASN A 51 -3.76 17.18 -6.35
N ASP A 52 -3.39 17.80 -7.46
CA ASP A 52 -4.34 18.20 -8.51
C ASP A 52 -4.97 17.00 -9.22
N PHE A 53 -4.17 15.97 -9.54
CA PHE A 53 -4.65 14.81 -10.29
C PHE A 53 -5.66 13.95 -9.50
N PHE A 54 -5.49 13.85 -8.18
CA PHE A 54 -6.33 13.02 -7.30
C PHE A 54 -7.37 13.80 -6.50
N LYS A 55 -7.40 15.14 -6.58
CA LYS A 55 -8.30 16.03 -5.80
C LYS A 55 -9.76 15.58 -5.74
N ASN A 56 -10.28 15.03 -6.83
CA ASN A 56 -11.69 14.65 -7.00
C ASN A 56 -11.90 13.16 -7.34
N LYS A 57 -10.86 12.32 -7.22
CA LYS A 57 -10.95 10.90 -7.60
C LYS A 57 -11.02 10.01 -6.37
N SER A 58 -12.21 9.51 -6.06
CA SER A 58 -12.42 8.45 -5.08
C SER A 58 -12.14 7.09 -5.71
N GLY A 59 -10.94 6.56 -5.49
CA GLY A 59 -10.68 5.14 -5.70
C GLY A 59 -10.99 4.36 -4.42
N HIS A 60 -11.68 3.23 -4.53
CA HIS A 60 -11.80 2.30 -3.41
C HIS A 60 -10.48 1.53 -3.26
N ILE A 61 -9.75 1.76 -2.15
CA ILE A 61 -8.60 0.93 -1.80
C ILE A 61 -9.14 -0.35 -1.19
N ILE A 62 -8.94 -1.48 -1.88
CA ILE A 62 -9.20 -2.80 -1.33
C ILE A 62 -7.92 -3.28 -0.65
N THR A 63 -7.88 -3.20 0.68
CA THR A 63 -6.76 -3.73 1.46
C THR A 63 -6.88 -5.24 1.56
N MET A 64 -6.14 -5.96 0.71
CA MET A 64 -5.97 -7.40 0.86
C MET A 64 -5.06 -7.67 2.06
N ASN A 65 -5.49 -8.53 2.98
CA ASN A 65 -4.89 -8.73 4.31
C ASN A 65 -4.99 -7.51 5.24
N ASN A 66 -6.22 -7.12 5.57
CA ASN A 66 -6.50 -6.56 6.90
C ASN A 66 -6.22 -7.65 7.96
N LYS A 67 -4.95 -7.96 8.24
CA LYS A 67 -4.59 -8.27 9.62
C LYS A 67 -4.83 -6.96 10.36
N LEU A 68 -6.08 -6.72 10.75
CA LEU A 68 -6.43 -5.77 11.79
C LEU A 68 -5.38 -6.00 12.87
N SER A 69 -4.48 -5.04 13.04
CA SER A 69 -3.47 -5.13 14.08
C SER A 69 -4.25 -5.41 15.36
N PRO A 70 -4.03 -6.56 16.02
CA PRO A 70 -4.87 -6.97 17.13
C PRO A 70 -4.89 -5.85 18.16
N SER A 71 -6.06 -5.52 18.69
CA SER A 71 -6.16 -4.53 19.76
C SER A 71 -5.29 -4.97 20.93
N ARG A 72 -4.79 -4.02 21.72
CA ARG A 72 -3.95 -4.30 22.91
C ARG A 72 -4.55 -5.36 23.83
N ASN A 73 -5.88 -5.41 23.90
CA ASN A 73 -6.62 -6.32 24.76
C ASN A 73 -7.07 -7.63 24.07
N ASP A 74 -6.96 -7.73 22.74
CA ASP A 74 -7.33 -8.94 22.00
C ASP A 74 -6.36 -10.08 22.30
N LEU A 75 -6.78 -11.32 22.02
CA LEU A 75 -5.90 -12.47 22.08
C LEU A 75 -4.75 -12.30 21.08
N CYS A 76 -3.54 -12.64 21.54
CA CYS A 76 -2.35 -12.49 20.73
C CYS A 76 -2.38 -13.47 19.54
N PRO A 77 -2.09 -13.00 18.30
CA PRO A 77 -2.15 -13.83 17.10
C PRO A 77 -1.12 -14.96 17.07
N CYS A 78 -0.12 -14.96 17.97
CA CYS A 78 0.80 -16.09 18.14
C CYS A 78 0.16 -17.31 18.82
N LYS A 79 -1.16 -17.26 19.12
CA LYS A 79 -1.94 -18.34 19.74
C LYS A 79 -1.44 -18.76 21.13
N SER A 80 -0.74 -17.86 21.83
CA SER A 80 -0.28 -18.09 23.21
C SER A 80 -1.40 -18.09 24.26
N GLY A 81 -2.64 -17.72 23.90
CA GLY A 81 -3.75 -17.54 24.84
C GLY A 81 -3.67 -16.24 25.67
N LEU A 82 -2.59 -15.46 25.54
CA LEU A 82 -2.40 -14.19 26.25
C LEU A 82 -2.95 -13.00 25.46
N LYS A 83 -3.35 -11.93 26.17
CA LYS A 83 -3.69 -10.64 25.55
C LYS A 83 -2.47 -10.06 24.81
N TYR A 84 -2.67 -9.41 23.66
CA TYR A 84 -1.61 -8.92 22.79
C TYR A 84 -0.62 -8.00 23.52
N LYS A 85 -1.11 -7.08 24.36
CA LYS A 85 -0.30 -6.19 25.21
C LYS A 85 0.65 -6.91 26.18
N ARG A 86 0.33 -8.15 26.55
CA ARG A 86 1.12 -9.00 27.46
C ARG A 86 1.99 -10.02 26.72
N CYS A 87 1.97 -10.02 25.39
CA CYS A 87 2.68 -10.99 24.58
C CYS A 87 3.56 -10.31 23.54
N CYS A 88 3.15 -10.25 22.27
CA CYS A 88 3.98 -9.76 21.18
C CYS A 88 4.06 -8.23 21.09
N TRP A 89 3.25 -7.47 21.83
CA TRP A 89 3.24 -6.00 21.79
C TRP A 89 4.62 -5.37 22.07
N ASN A 90 5.35 -5.89 23.07
CA ASN A 90 6.69 -5.41 23.42
C ASN A 90 7.81 -6.16 22.68
N LYS A 91 7.49 -7.16 21.85
CA LYS A 91 8.48 -7.95 21.10
C LYS A 91 8.78 -7.35 19.72
N ARG A 92 8.60 -6.04 19.53
CA ARG A 92 9.07 -5.34 18.33
C ARG A 92 10.60 -5.40 18.29
N LYS A 93 11.14 -6.56 17.87
CA LYS A 93 12.45 -6.59 17.24
C LYS A 93 12.33 -5.66 16.04
N ILE A 94 13.14 -4.61 16.07
CA ILE A 94 13.46 -3.81 14.91
C ILE A 94 13.87 -4.82 13.83
N VAL A 95 13.02 -5.01 12.83
CA VAL A 95 13.46 -5.62 11.58
C VAL A 95 14.17 -4.48 10.87
N SER A 96 15.46 -4.36 11.14
CA SER A 96 16.37 -3.60 10.30
C SER A 96 16.39 -4.29 8.95
N TYR A 97 15.98 -3.55 7.91
CA TYR A 97 16.05 -3.92 6.51
C TYR A 97 17.48 -4.29 6.10
#